data_AF-A0AA38ZGC7-F1
#
_entry.id   AF-A0AA38ZGC7-F1
#
_cell.length_a   1.000
_cell.length_b   1.000
_cell.length_c   1.000
_cell.angle_alpha   90.00
_cell.angle_beta   90.00
_cell.angle_gamma   90.00
#
_symmetry.space_group_name_H-M   'P 1'
#
loop_
_entity.id
_entity.type
_entity.pdbx_description
1 polymer ?
#
loop_
_entity_poly.entity_id
_entity_poly.type
_entity_poly.pdbx_seq_one_letter_code
_entity_poly.pdbx_strand_id
1 'polypeptide(L)'
;MESTLKDIRDGASVLDLDPKATVGGGVEDLYGEDFATEDQLVTPWTVSVASGYSLLRDPRHNKGLAFNEKERDAHYLRGLLPPVLSTQELQERKLMNNIREYQVPLQKYMAMMDLQERNERLFYKLLIDNVEELLPVVYTPTVGEACQKYGSIFRRPQGLYISLKEKGKILEVLKNWPERRIQVIVVTDGERILGLGDLGCQGMGIPVGKLSLYTALGGVRPSACLPITIDVGTNNEKLLANEFYIGLKQRRATGKEYSEFLQEFMSAVKQNYGEKVLIQFEDFANHNAFDLLAKYGTSHLVFNDDIQGTASVVLAGIVSALQLLGGTLADHKFLFLGAGEAGTGIAELIALEMSRQTKCPIEETRKKIWLVDSRGLIVSSRKDSLQHFKKPWAHEHEPVNDLLHAVKVIKPTVLIGSSGVGKAFTKEVIEAMASCNEKPLILALSNPTSQSECTAEEAYTWTQGRAIFASGSPFDPVEYNGKTFVPGQANNAYIFPGLGLGLVISGAIRVHDDMLLAACKLTTP
;
A
#
# COMPACT_ATOMS: atom_id res chain seq x y z
N MET A 1 -58.63 13.23 60.97
CA MET A 1 -57.50 12.28 60.85
C MET A 1 -56.74 12.73 59.61
N GLU A 2 -55.90 13.78 59.66
CA GLU A 2 -54.50 13.77 60.15
C GLU A 2 -53.67 12.60 59.60
N SER A 3 -52.46 12.72 59.04
CA SER A 3 -51.60 13.87 58.71
C SER A 3 -50.35 13.35 57.94
N THR A 4 -49.69 14.25 57.17
CA THR A 4 -48.21 14.45 56.95
C THR A 4 -47.28 13.31 56.46
N LEU A 5 -46.54 13.47 55.33
CA LEU A 5 -45.24 14.18 55.14
C LEU A 5 -44.05 13.63 55.96
N LYS A 6 -43.00 13.11 55.29
CA LYS A 6 -41.58 13.54 55.40
C LYS A 6 -40.58 12.65 54.64
N ASP A 7 -39.78 13.31 53.79
CA ASP A 7 -38.43 12.92 53.38
C ASP A 7 -37.47 12.87 54.58
N ILE A 8 -36.49 11.94 54.59
CA ILE A 8 -35.13 12.16 55.12
C ILE A 8 -34.10 11.37 54.28
N ARG A 9 -33.04 12.09 53.91
CA ARG A 9 -31.82 11.76 53.15
C ARG A 9 -30.68 11.16 54.00
N ASP A 10 -29.67 10.66 53.27
CA ASP A 10 -28.21 10.66 53.53
C ASP A 10 -27.52 9.55 54.35
N GLY A 11 -26.40 9.03 53.81
CA GLY A 11 -25.20 8.72 54.63
C GLY A 11 -24.38 7.43 54.38
N ALA A 12 -23.57 7.40 53.32
CA ALA A 12 -22.24 6.77 53.09
C ALA A 12 -21.59 5.62 53.93
N SER A 13 -20.98 4.67 53.18
CA SER A 13 -19.64 3.99 53.36
C SER A 13 -19.49 2.92 54.48
N VAL A 14 -18.65 1.86 54.46
CA VAL A 14 -17.31 1.54 53.92
C VAL A 14 -17.13 -0.02 53.85
N LEU A 15 -16.40 -0.50 52.83
CA LEU A 15 -15.58 -1.74 52.69
C LEU A 15 -15.85 -3.00 53.56
N ASP A 16 -15.95 -4.16 52.89
CA ASP A 16 -14.98 -5.25 53.08
C ASP A 16 -14.91 -6.16 51.84
N LEU A 17 -13.70 -6.27 51.27
CA LEU A 17 -13.31 -7.18 50.20
C LEU A 17 -12.67 -8.41 50.85
N ASP A 18 -13.12 -9.61 50.47
CA ASP A 18 -12.44 -10.86 50.83
C ASP A 18 -11.60 -11.37 49.64
N PRO A 19 -10.27 -11.47 49.74
CA PRO A 19 -9.41 -11.96 48.68
C PRO A 19 -8.97 -13.41 48.94
N LYS A 20 -9.46 -14.31 48.06
CA LYS A 20 -8.99 -15.68 47.74
C LYS A 20 -9.99 -16.79 48.08
N ALA A 21 -10.84 -17.07 47.09
CA ALA A 21 -11.16 -18.44 46.71
C ALA A 21 -11.02 -18.55 45.19
N THR A 22 -10.07 -19.36 44.78
CA THR A 22 -9.64 -19.63 43.41
C THR A 22 -10.50 -20.71 42.74
N VAL A 23 -10.32 -20.82 41.43
CA VAL A 23 -10.51 -22.01 40.56
C VAL A 23 -11.78 -22.03 39.71
N GLY A 24 -11.59 -21.66 38.44
CA GLY A 24 -11.71 -22.58 37.29
C GLY A 24 -13.08 -23.15 36.97
N GLY A 25 -13.62 -22.74 35.83
CA GLY A 25 -14.75 -23.42 35.19
C GLY A 25 -15.59 -22.49 34.33
N GLY A 26 -15.01 -21.94 33.25
CA GLY A 26 -15.84 -21.50 32.14
C GLY A 26 -16.49 -22.74 31.54
N VAL A 27 -17.81 -22.85 31.63
CA VAL A 27 -18.54 -23.94 31.00
C VAL A 27 -18.51 -23.67 29.49
N GLU A 28 -17.68 -24.40 28.77
CA GLU A 28 -17.71 -24.46 27.32
C GLU A 28 -19.08 -25.00 26.88
N ASP A 29 -19.78 -24.23 26.06
CA ASP A 29 -20.80 -24.81 25.19
C ASP A 29 -20.12 -25.45 23.97
N LEU A 30 -20.86 -26.29 23.25
CA LEU A 30 -20.35 -27.09 22.14
C LEU A 30 -19.83 -26.26 20.93
N TYR A 31 -19.90 -24.93 20.98
CA TYR A 31 -19.53 -24.01 19.89
C TYR A 31 -18.55 -22.89 20.28
N GLY A 32 -18.15 -22.76 21.55
CA GLY A 32 -17.01 -21.93 21.95
C GLY A 32 -17.18 -20.43 21.70
N GLU A 33 -18.39 -19.89 21.81
CA GLU A 33 -18.59 -18.44 21.83
C GLU A 33 -18.37 -17.91 23.26
N ASP A 34 -17.31 -17.13 23.41
CA ASP A 34 -16.91 -16.51 24.67
C ASP A 34 -17.90 -15.39 25.04
N PHE A 35 -18.61 -15.52 26.17
CA PHE A 35 -19.64 -14.57 26.66
C PHE A 35 -19.13 -13.12 26.78
N ALA A 36 -17.81 -12.89 26.83
CA ALA A 36 -17.20 -11.55 26.83
C ALA A 36 -17.47 -10.74 25.54
N THR A 37 -17.98 -11.36 24.47
CA THR A 37 -18.34 -10.69 23.22
C THR A 37 -19.75 -10.09 23.21
N GLU A 38 -20.67 -10.57 24.05
CA GLU A 38 -22.06 -10.10 24.08
C GLU A 38 -22.24 -8.75 24.81
N ASP A 39 -21.39 -8.42 25.79
CA ASP A 39 -21.46 -7.17 26.57
C ASP A 39 -20.89 -5.92 25.83
N GLN A 40 -20.62 -6.04 24.53
CA GLN A 40 -19.97 -4.97 23.78
C GLN A 40 -20.96 -3.95 23.23
N LEU A 41 -20.66 -2.66 23.41
CA LEU A 41 -21.42 -1.56 22.82
C LEU A 41 -21.49 -1.73 21.29
N VAL A 42 -22.69 -1.87 20.75
CA VAL A 42 -22.96 -1.94 19.31
C VAL A 42 -23.52 -0.63 18.80
N THR A 43 -23.14 -0.22 17.59
CA THR A 43 -23.73 0.96 16.95
C THR A 43 -25.18 0.64 16.54
N PRO A 44 -26.19 1.38 17.05
CA PRO A 44 -27.60 1.12 16.76
C PRO A 44 -27.97 1.64 15.37
N TRP A 45 -27.49 0.98 14.32
CA TRP A 45 -27.77 1.36 12.93
C TRP A 45 -29.26 1.27 12.62
N THR A 46 -29.80 2.33 11.99
CA THR A 46 -31.16 2.34 11.45
C THR A 46 -31.10 2.37 9.93
N VAL A 47 -32.02 1.65 9.28
CA VAL A 47 -32.11 1.58 7.83
C VAL A 47 -33.42 2.21 7.40
N SER A 48 -33.34 3.17 6.47
CA SER A 48 -34.50 3.81 5.86
C SER A 48 -34.29 3.92 4.36
N VAL A 49 -35.38 4.01 3.59
CA VAL A 49 -35.29 4.16 2.13
C VAL A 49 -34.73 5.54 1.79
N ALA A 50 -33.58 5.58 1.12
CA ALA A 50 -32.99 6.82 0.64
C ALA A 50 -33.86 7.45 -0.47
N SER A 51 -34.19 8.73 -0.29
CA SER A 51 -34.95 9.54 -1.24
C SER A 51 -34.53 11.01 -1.14
N GLY A 52 -34.96 11.84 -2.08
CA GLY A 52 -34.66 13.27 -2.12
C GLY A 52 -33.16 13.56 -2.03
N TYR A 53 -32.78 14.55 -1.23
CA TYR A 53 -31.39 14.91 -1.03
C TYR A 53 -30.55 13.84 -0.32
N SER A 54 -31.14 12.98 0.51
CA SER A 54 -30.40 11.89 1.15
C SER A 54 -29.85 10.92 0.10
N LEU A 55 -30.64 10.58 -0.91
CA LEU A 55 -30.19 9.77 -2.05
C LEU A 55 -29.16 10.50 -2.93
N LEU A 56 -29.35 11.80 -3.18
CA LEU A 56 -28.42 12.58 -4.01
C LEU A 56 -27.05 12.82 -3.34
N ARG A 57 -26.99 12.76 -2.01
CA ARG A 57 -25.76 12.97 -1.23
C ARG A 57 -25.01 11.69 -0.93
N ASP A 58 -25.64 10.54 -1.11
CA ASP A 58 -24.99 9.23 -0.97
C ASP A 58 -24.22 8.87 -2.25
N PRO A 59 -22.88 8.88 -2.25
CA PRO A 59 -22.09 8.61 -3.45
C PRO A 59 -22.28 7.20 -4.02
N ARG A 60 -22.68 6.22 -3.19
CA ARG A 60 -22.90 4.83 -3.60
C ARG A 60 -24.12 4.69 -4.51
N HIS A 61 -25.11 5.55 -4.29
CA HIS A 61 -26.42 5.48 -4.94
C HIS A 61 -26.72 6.66 -5.86
N ASN A 62 -26.03 7.79 -5.70
CA ASN A 62 -26.21 8.95 -6.56
C ASN A 62 -25.80 8.64 -8.01
N LYS A 63 -26.72 8.85 -8.95
CA LYS A 63 -26.50 8.72 -10.40
C LYS A 63 -26.41 10.07 -11.12
N GLY A 64 -26.55 11.19 -10.39
CA GLY A 64 -26.64 12.53 -10.96
C GLY A 64 -27.75 12.61 -12.01
N LEU A 65 -27.42 13.09 -13.23
CA LEU A 65 -28.40 13.23 -14.31
C LEU A 65 -28.82 11.89 -14.95
N ALA A 66 -28.24 10.75 -14.52
CA ALA A 66 -28.56 9.41 -15.05
C ALA A 66 -29.72 8.74 -14.29
N PHE A 67 -30.30 9.39 -13.29
CA PHE A 67 -31.61 8.97 -12.78
C PHE A 67 -32.65 9.12 -13.89
N ASN A 68 -33.33 8.03 -14.25
CA ASN A 68 -34.41 8.06 -15.23
C ASN A 68 -35.69 8.67 -14.63
N GLU A 69 -36.71 8.95 -15.45
CA GLU A 69 -37.93 9.61 -14.96
C GLU A 69 -38.64 8.82 -13.85
N LYS A 70 -38.74 7.50 -13.99
CA LYS A 70 -39.38 6.63 -12.99
C LYS A 70 -38.65 6.66 -11.66
N GLU A 71 -37.32 6.61 -11.68
CA GLU A 71 -36.49 6.73 -10.47
C GLU A 71 -36.67 8.11 -9.83
N ARG A 72 -36.73 9.18 -10.63
CA ARG A 72 -36.93 10.54 -10.12
C ARG A 72 -38.29 10.72 -9.47
N ASP A 73 -39.34 10.14 -10.04
CA ASP A 73 -40.69 10.18 -9.47
C ASP A 73 -40.78 9.32 -8.19
N ALA A 74 -40.25 8.09 -8.22
CA ALA A 74 -40.32 7.15 -7.10
C ALA A 74 -39.48 7.57 -5.88
N HIS A 75 -38.36 8.26 -6.10
CA HIS A 75 -37.44 8.67 -5.03
C HIS A 75 -37.50 10.18 -4.72
N TYR A 76 -38.58 10.87 -5.11
CA TYR A 76 -38.80 12.29 -4.80
C TYR A 76 -37.65 13.20 -5.28
N LEU A 77 -37.12 12.94 -6.47
CA LEU A 77 -36.04 13.73 -7.10
C LEU A 77 -36.56 14.72 -8.15
N ARG A 78 -37.83 14.63 -8.55
CA ARG A 78 -38.43 15.52 -9.55
C ARG A 78 -38.36 16.97 -9.05
N GLY A 79 -37.83 17.86 -9.89
CA GLY A 79 -37.59 19.27 -9.54
C GLY A 79 -36.27 19.54 -8.80
N LEU A 80 -35.61 18.52 -8.24
CA LEU A 80 -34.28 18.65 -7.63
C LEU A 80 -33.14 18.57 -8.67
N LEU A 81 -33.42 17.96 -9.82
CA LEU A 81 -32.51 17.83 -10.95
C LEU A 81 -33.09 18.52 -12.19
N PRO A 82 -32.25 19.09 -13.07
CA PRO A 82 -32.66 19.59 -14.38
C PRO A 82 -33.44 18.53 -15.19
N PRO A 83 -34.35 18.92 -16.09
CA PRO A 83 -35.23 17.98 -16.81
C PRO A 83 -34.47 17.03 -17.74
N VAL A 84 -33.26 17.39 -18.16
CA VAL A 84 -32.44 16.56 -19.06
C VAL A 84 -31.95 15.30 -18.34
N LEU A 85 -32.07 14.17 -19.03
CA LEU A 85 -31.44 12.90 -18.67
C LEU A 85 -30.09 12.81 -19.38
N SER A 86 -29.06 12.32 -18.68
CA SER A 86 -27.72 12.11 -19.26
C SER A 86 -27.25 10.70 -18.94
N THR A 87 -26.89 9.92 -19.97
CA THR A 87 -26.39 8.56 -19.80
C THR A 87 -25.05 8.56 -19.06
N GLN A 88 -24.65 7.41 -18.52
CA GLN A 88 -23.37 7.31 -17.80
C GLN A 88 -22.19 7.66 -18.72
N GLU A 89 -22.23 7.25 -19.98
CA GLU A 89 -21.20 7.49 -20.99
C GLU A 89 -21.09 8.98 -21.35
N LEU A 90 -22.22 9.69 -21.39
CA LEU A 90 -22.21 11.13 -21.65
C LEU A 90 -21.66 11.91 -20.44
N GLN A 91 -21.99 11.48 -19.21
CA GLN A 91 -21.42 12.06 -18.00
C GLN A 91 -19.91 11.81 -17.92
N GLU A 92 -19.46 10.61 -18.26
CA GLU A 92 -18.05 10.24 -18.35
C GLU A 92 -17.30 11.14 -19.34
N ARG A 93 -17.82 11.26 -20.57
CA ARG A 93 -17.22 12.12 -21.61
C ARG A 93 -17.13 13.58 -21.17
N LYS A 94 -18.20 14.11 -20.54
CA LYS A 94 -18.21 15.47 -20.00
C LYS A 94 -17.11 15.64 -18.94
N LEU A 95 -16.95 14.68 -18.04
CA LEU A 95 -15.95 14.74 -16.97
C LEU A 95 -14.54 14.65 -17.53
N MET A 96 -14.27 13.76 -18.49
CA MET A 96 -12.96 13.66 -19.12
C MET A 96 -12.57 14.96 -19.85
N ASN A 97 -13.51 15.60 -20.54
CA ASN A 97 -13.26 16.91 -21.14
C ASN A 97 -12.82 17.94 -20.08
N ASN A 98 -13.56 18.03 -18.97
CA ASN A 98 -13.21 18.94 -17.87
C ASN A 98 -11.86 18.59 -17.22
N ILE A 99 -11.58 17.29 -17.02
CA ILE A 99 -10.33 16.83 -16.40
C ILE A 99 -9.12 17.23 -17.25
N ARG A 100 -9.23 17.13 -18.57
CA ARG A 100 -8.17 17.51 -19.52
C ARG A 100 -7.90 19.01 -19.57
N GLU A 101 -8.87 19.85 -19.20
CA GLU A 101 -8.71 21.30 -19.12
C GLU A 101 -7.89 21.77 -17.90
N TYR A 102 -7.80 20.96 -16.83
CA TYR A 102 -6.96 21.31 -15.69
C TYR A 102 -5.49 21.30 -16.04
N GLN A 103 -4.79 22.36 -15.62
CA GLN A 103 -3.40 22.62 -16.00
C GLN A 103 -2.39 21.87 -15.13
N VAL A 104 -2.73 21.62 -13.85
CA VAL A 104 -1.83 20.94 -12.92
C VAL A 104 -2.40 19.58 -12.50
N PRO A 105 -1.55 18.53 -12.38
CA PRO A 105 -2.00 17.19 -11.99
C PRO A 105 -2.79 17.16 -10.67
N LEU A 106 -2.38 17.96 -9.69
CA LEU A 106 -3.07 18.05 -8.39
C LEU A 106 -4.54 18.50 -8.52
N GLN A 107 -4.87 19.39 -9.47
CA GLN A 107 -6.25 19.79 -9.72
C GLN A 107 -7.08 18.63 -10.28
N LYS A 108 -6.48 17.83 -11.16
CA LYS A 108 -7.11 16.60 -11.68
C LYS A 108 -7.35 15.60 -10.55
N TYR A 109 -6.37 15.41 -9.65
CA TYR A 109 -6.53 14.57 -8.46
C TYR A 109 -7.71 15.04 -7.59
N MET A 110 -7.75 16.33 -7.26
CA MET A 110 -8.85 16.89 -6.44
C MET A 110 -10.22 16.70 -7.11
N ALA A 111 -10.31 16.89 -8.42
CA ALA A 111 -11.54 16.66 -9.17
C ALA A 111 -11.98 15.18 -9.17
N MET A 112 -11.01 14.26 -9.22
CA MET A 112 -11.25 12.81 -9.12
C MET A 112 -11.74 12.40 -7.72
N MET A 113 -11.13 12.92 -6.65
CA MET A 113 -11.58 12.66 -5.28
C MET A 113 -12.98 13.27 -5.02
N ASP A 114 -13.24 14.48 -5.51
CA ASP A 114 -14.57 15.11 -5.44
C ASP A 114 -15.63 14.31 -6.24
N LEU A 115 -15.23 13.59 -7.29
CA LEU A 115 -16.11 12.70 -8.04
C LEU A 115 -16.38 11.41 -7.27
N GLN A 116 -15.35 10.78 -6.69
CA GLN A 116 -15.49 9.58 -5.87
C GLN A 116 -16.50 9.78 -4.74
N GLU A 117 -16.39 10.90 -4.03
CA GLU A 117 -17.28 11.27 -2.92
C GLU A 117 -18.62 11.87 -3.35
N ARG A 118 -18.92 11.89 -4.66
CA ARG A 118 -20.19 12.37 -5.22
C ARG A 118 -20.96 11.29 -5.96
N ASN A 119 -20.28 10.46 -6.75
CA ASN A 119 -20.84 9.39 -7.57
C ASN A 119 -19.75 8.33 -7.77
N GLU A 120 -19.73 7.37 -6.84
CA GLU A 120 -18.73 6.30 -6.74
C GLU A 120 -18.69 5.45 -8.02
N ARG A 121 -19.85 5.11 -8.58
CA ARG A 121 -19.95 4.28 -9.79
C ARG A 121 -19.40 4.99 -11.02
N LEU A 122 -19.64 6.29 -11.15
CA LEU A 122 -19.10 7.08 -12.25
C LEU A 122 -17.60 7.28 -12.12
N PHE A 123 -17.09 7.47 -10.89
CA PHE A 123 -15.66 7.51 -10.61
C PHE A 123 -14.96 6.23 -11.11
N TYR A 124 -15.43 5.06 -10.68
CA TYR A 124 -14.80 3.79 -11.08
C TYR A 124 -14.97 3.51 -12.57
N LYS A 125 -16.13 3.79 -13.16
CA LYS A 125 -16.36 3.62 -14.60
C LYS A 125 -15.37 4.48 -15.42
N LEU A 126 -15.22 5.75 -15.05
CA LEU A 126 -14.31 6.69 -15.70
C LEU A 126 -12.85 6.25 -15.53
N LEU A 127 -12.47 5.76 -14.35
CA LEU A 127 -11.12 5.25 -14.07
C LEU A 127 -10.80 3.97 -14.86
N ILE A 128 -11.74 3.03 -14.97
CA ILE A 128 -11.56 1.76 -15.69
C ILE A 128 -11.39 2.02 -17.19
N ASP A 129 -12.26 2.81 -17.79
CA ASP A 129 -12.24 3.08 -19.24
C ASP A 129 -11.04 3.93 -19.69
N ASN A 130 -10.42 4.68 -18.77
CA ASN A 130 -9.32 5.61 -19.07
C ASN A 130 -8.11 5.36 -18.16
N VAL A 131 -7.86 4.10 -17.80
CA VAL A 131 -6.87 3.71 -16.78
C VAL A 131 -5.46 4.24 -17.06
N GLU A 132 -5.00 4.20 -18.31
CA GLU A 132 -3.65 4.67 -18.69
C GLU A 132 -3.48 6.18 -18.44
N GLU A 133 -4.49 6.99 -18.75
CA GLU A 133 -4.46 8.45 -18.57
C GLU A 133 -4.66 8.86 -17.10
N LEU A 134 -5.48 8.12 -16.36
CA LEU A 134 -5.92 8.50 -15.01
C LEU A 134 -5.15 7.83 -13.88
N LEU A 135 -4.47 6.70 -14.11
CA LEU A 135 -3.64 6.05 -13.09
C LEU A 135 -2.58 7.00 -12.53
N PRO A 136 -1.84 7.79 -13.35
CA PRO A 136 -0.88 8.76 -12.84
C PRO A 136 -1.51 9.94 -12.09
N VAL A 137 -2.82 10.14 -12.23
CA VAL A 137 -3.59 11.18 -11.55
C VAL A 137 -4.08 10.70 -10.18
N VAL A 138 -4.72 9.52 -10.11
CA VAL A 138 -5.32 9.00 -8.86
C VAL A 138 -4.32 8.25 -7.98
N TYR A 139 -3.19 7.86 -8.55
CA TYR A 139 -2.12 7.16 -7.84
C TYR A 139 -0.76 7.81 -8.15
N THR A 140 0.33 7.03 -8.21
CA THR A 140 1.68 7.56 -8.40
C THR A 140 1.87 8.16 -9.79
N PRO A 141 2.49 9.35 -9.90
CA PRO A 141 3.16 10.11 -8.83
C PRO A 141 2.27 11.13 -8.10
N THR A 142 1.11 11.52 -8.64
CA THR A 142 0.32 12.68 -8.16
C THR A 142 -0.19 12.50 -6.73
N VAL A 143 -0.53 11.27 -6.32
CA VAL A 143 -0.98 10.97 -4.95
C VAL A 143 0.08 11.35 -3.89
N GLY A 144 1.37 11.26 -4.24
CA GLY A 144 2.45 11.69 -3.34
C GLY A 144 2.44 13.21 -3.11
N GLU A 145 2.22 13.99 -4.18
CA GLU A 145 2.04 15.45 -4.07
C GLU A 145 0.78 15.78 -3.26
N ALA A 146 -0.31 15.04 -3.48
CA ALA A 146 -1.53 15.19 -2.69
C ALA A 146 -1.28 14.92 -1.20
N CYS A 147 -0.51 13.89 -0.84
CA CYS A 147 -0.10 13.63 0.54
C CYS A 147 0.76 14.76 1.12
N GLN A 148 1.67 15.36 0.36
CA GLN A 148 2.46 16.51 0.86
C GLN A 148 1.58 17.73 1.18
N LYS A 149 0.51 17.93 0.39
CA LYS A 149 -0.40 19.07 0.50
C LYS A 149 -1.74 18.72 1.17
N TYR A 150 -1.87 17.52 1.75
CA TYR A 150 -3.16 16.92 2.11
C TYR A 150 -3.97 17.82 3.05
N GLY A 151 -3.33 18.40 4.07
CA GLY A 151 -4.00 19.30 5.00
C GLY A 151 -4.57 20.56 4.33
N SER A 152 -3.86 21.12 3.34
CA SER A 152 -4.30 22.32 2.60
C SER A 152 -5.39 22.03 1.56
N ILE A 153 -5.48 20.79 1.07
CA ILE A 153 -6.47 20.38 0.06
C ILE A 153 -7.63 19.56 0.65
N PHE A 154 -7.62 19.33 1.97
CA PHE A 154 -8.63 18.52 2.66
C PHE A 154 -10.03 19.11 2.46
N ARG A 155 -10.98 18.28 2.01
CA ARG A 155 -12.37 18.71 1.73
C ARG A 155 -13.38 17.74 2.33
N ARG A 156 -13.62 16.61 1.65
CA ARG A 156 -14.47 15.53 2.13
C ARG A 156 -13.59 14.48 2.80
N PRO A 157 -13.94 14.02 4.02
CA PRO A 157 -13.16 13.00 4.70
C PRO A 157 -13.25 11.68 3.95
N GLN A 158 -12.11 11.01 3.79
CA GLN A 158 -12.01 9.67 3.23
C GLN A 158 -11.20 8.80 4.19
N GLY A 159 -11.64 7.56 4.38
CA GLY A 159 -11.00 6.62 5.30
C GLY A 159 -11.26 6.90 6.77
N LEU A 160 -10.54 6.18 7.61
CA LEU A 160 -10.65 6.21 9.07
C LEU A 160 -9.30 6.54 9.70
N TYR A 161 -9.30 7.52 10.60
CA TYR A 161 -8.10 7.97 11.32
C TYR A 161 -8.12 7.40 12.73
N ILE A 162 -7.03 6.77 13.15
CA ILE A 162 -6.90 6.17 14.48
C ILE A 162 -5.60 6.70 15.08
N SER A 163 -5.68 7.55 16.10
CA SER A 163 -4.51 8.21 16.68
C SER A 163 -4.21 7.69 18.09
N LEU A 164 -3.03 8.05 18.63
CA LEU A 164 -2.67 7.70 20.01
C LEU A 164 -3.69 8.17 21.06
N LYS A 165 -4.52 9.18 20.74
CA LYS A 165 -5.60 9.64 21.63
C LYS A 165 -6.70 8.60 21.82
N GLU A 166 -6.84 7.67 20.87
CA GLU A 166 -7.83 6.60 20.89
C GLU A 166 -7.27 5.28 21.45
N LYS A 167 -6.08 5.29 22.07
CA LYS A 167 -5.54 4.12 22.78
C LYS A 167 -6.53 3.63 23.84
N GLY A 168 -6.82 2.33 23.84
CA GLY A 168 -7.85 1.67 24.65
C GLY A 168 -9.27 1.73 24.06
N LYS A 169 -9.48 2.40 22.93
CA LYS A 169 -10.78 2.62 22.30
C LYS A 169 -10.80 2.35 20.80
N ILE A 170 -9.79 1.68 20.24
CA ILE A 170 -9.69 1.49 18.79
C ILE A 170 -10.91 0.73 18.23
N LEU A 171 -11.42 -0.26 18.97
CA LEU A 171 -12.62 -0.99 18.57
C LEU A 171 -13.86 -0.08 18.45
N GLU A 172 -14.00 0.91 19.34
CA GLU A 172 -15.10 1.90 19.28
C GLU A 172 -14.98 2.77 18.02
N VAL A 173 -13.75 3.16 17.67
CA VAL A 173 -13.48 3.93 16.44
C VAL A 173 -13.85 3.12 15.20
N LEU A 174 -13.48 1.84 15.14
CA LEU A 174 -13.84 0.95 14.03
C LEU A 174 -15.37 0.82 13.86
N LYS A 175 -16.13 0.82 14.97
CA LYS A 175 -17.60 0.72 14.98
C LYS A 175 -18.30 1.97 14.43
N ASN A 176 -17.60 3.09 14.27
CA ASN A 176 -18.12 4.29 13.61
C ASN A 176 -18.13 4.17 12.08
N TRP A 177 -17.38 3.22 11.50
CA TRP A 177 -17.39 3.00 10.06
C TRP A 177 -18.74 2.40 9.61
N PRO A 178 -19.40 2.98 8.59
CA PRO A 178 -20.79 2.63 8.25
C PRO A 178 -20.93 1.28 7.54
N GLU A 179 -19.84 0.72 6.98
CA GLU A 179 -19.86 -0.56 6.30
C GLU A 179 -19.39 -1.69 7.22
N ARG A 180 -20.28 -2.65 7.52
CA ARG A 180 -19.97 -3.76 8.44
C ARG A 180 -19.11 -4.87 7.82
N ARG A 181 -19.17 -5.04 6.51
CA ARG A 181 -18.57 -6.18 5.79
C ARG A 181 -17.29 -5.78 5.08
N ILE A 182 -16.30 -5.37 5.87
CA ILE A 182 -14.97 -5.04 5.38
C ILE A 182 -14.21 -6.33 5.04
N GLN A 183 -13.54 -6.32 3.90
CA GLN A 183 -12.76 -7.45 3.38
C GLN A 183 -11.31 -7.05 3.12
N VAL A 184 -11.04 -5.78 2.77
CA VAL A 184 -9.69 -5.27 2.52
C VAL A 184 -9.48 -3.96 3.26
N ILE A 185 -8.48 -3.95 4.15
CA ILE A 185 -7.96 -2.77 4.81
C ILE A 185 -6.60 -2.47 4.18
N VAL A 186 -6.38 -1.21 3.78
CA VAL A 186 -5.03 -0.71 3.52
C VAL A 186 -4.72 0.28 4.63
N VAL A 187 -3.61 0.07 5.34
CA VAL A 187 -3.22 0.85 6.50
C VAL A 187 -1.81 1.38 6.34
N THR A 188 -1.60 2.63 6.75
CA THR A 188 -0.29 3.28 6.81
C THR A 188 -0.14 4.06 8.12
N ASP A 189 1.09 4.28 8.58
CA ASP A 189 1.41 5.30 9.60
C ASP A 189 2.06 6.56 9.00
N GLY A 190 2.21 6.59 7.67
CA GLY A 190 2.77 7.71 6.91
C GLY A 190 4.24 8.02 7.16
N GLU A 191 5.02 7.09 7.75
CA GLU A 191 6.44 7.34 8.08
C GLU A 191 7.33 7.37 6.83
N ARG A 192 6.96 6.63 5.77
CA ARG A 192 7.77 6.51 4.56
C ARG A 192 6.88 6.52 3.31
N ILE A 193 6.20 7.63 3.07
CA ILE A 193 5.37 7.78 1.87
C ILE A 193 6.27 7.81 0.62
N LEU A 194 6.30 6.71 -0.14
CA LEU A 194 7.11 6.57 -1.35
C LEU A 194 8.59 6.99 -1.10
N GLY A 195 9.16 7.83 -1.97
CA GLY A 195 10.45 8.51 -1.78
C GLY A 195 10.35 9.88 -1.12
N LEU A 196 9.22 10.23 -0.50
CA LEU A 196 8.94 11.56 0.08
C LEU A 196 9.15 11.63 1.59
N GLY A 197 9.28 10.47 2.25
CA GLY A 197 9.57 10.35 3.68
C GLY A 197 8.32 10.51 4.56
N ASP A 198 8.53 11.03 5.77
CA ASP A 198 7.51 11.13 6.80
C ASP A 198 6.50 12.24 6.47
N LEU A 199 5.25 11.87 6.21
CA LEU A 199 4.12 12.77 6.01
C LEU A 199 3.04 12.63 7.09
N GLY A 200 3.27 11.79 8.10
CA GLY A 200 2.36 11.59 9.23
C GLY A 200 0.94 11.25 8.80
N CYS A 201 -0.02 11.90 9.44
CA CYS A 201 -1.46 11.73 9.17
C CYS A 201 -1.87 12.11 7.72
N GLN A 202 -1.05 12.88 7.01
CA GLN A 202 -1.32 13.22 5.60
C GLN A 202 -1.05 12.06 4.63
N GLY A 203 -0.50 10.94 5.12
CA GLY A 203 -0.32 9.71 4.36
C GLY A 203 -1.62 9.05 3.89
N MET A 204 -2.79 9.44 4.40
CA MET A 204 -4.11 8.85 4.07
C MET A 204 -4.40 8.74 2.56
N GLY A 205 -3.87 9.66 1.74
CA GLY A 205 -4.03 9.59 0.29
C GLY A 205 -3.55 8.26 -0.32
N ILE A 206 -2.56 7.61 0.28
CA ILE A 206 -2.03 6.34 -0.21
C ILE A 206 -3.02 5.17 -0.02
N PRO A 207 -3.53 4.87 1.20
CA PRO A 207 -4.59 3.90 1.37
C PRO A 207 -5.83 4.14 0.49
N VAL A 208 -6.26 5.39 0.36
CA VAL A 208 -7.40 5.77 -0.49
C VAL A 208 -7.13 5.45 -1.96
N GLY A 209 -5.96 5.83 -2.46
CA GLY A 209 -5.52 5.53 -3.83
C GLY A 209 -5.42 4.02 -4.08
N LYS A 210 -4.76 3.27 -3.20
CA LYS A 210 -4.62 1.80 -3.31
C LYS A 210 -5.96 1.10 -3.37
N LEU A 211 -6.90 1.45 -2.48
CA LEU A 211 -8.23 0.83 -2.45
C LEU A 211 -9.07 1.19 -3.67
N SER A 212 -8.85 2.38 -4.24
CA SER A 212 -9.43 2.73 -5.54
C SER A 212 -8.93 1.82 -6.65
N LEU A 213 -7.65 1.44 -6.64
CA LEU A 213 -7.08 0.48 -7.60
C LEU A 213 -7.49 -0.96 -7.34
N TYR A 214 -7.66 -1.39 -6.08
CA TYR A 214 -8.28 -2.67 -5.74
C TYR A 214 -9.66 -2.83 -6.39
N THR A 215 -10.44 -1.76 -6.41
CA THR A 215 -11.76 -1.76 -7.03
C THR A 215 -11.67 -1.70 -8.56
N ALA A 216 -10.93 -0.73 -9.11
CA ALA A 216 -10.88 -0.51 -10.55
C ALA A 216 -10.17 -1.64 -11.31
N LEU A 217 -9.07 -2.17 -10.77
CA LEU A 217 -8.24 -3.17 -11.44
C LEU A 217 -8.54 -4.59 -10.96
N GLY A 218 -8.88 -4.75 -9.67
CA GLY A 218 -9.13 -6.04 -9.05
C GLY A 218 -10.61 -6.39 -8.90
N GLY A 219 -11.54 -5.48 -9.16
CA GLY A 219 -12.97 -5.74 -8.98
C GLY A 219 -13.41 -5.98 -7.53
N VAL A 220 -12.58 -5.61 -6.55
CA VAL A 220 -12.97 -5.65 -5.13
C VAL A 220 -14.09 -4.63 -4.91
N ARG A 221 -15.10 -4.98 -4.12
CA ARG A 221 -16.22 -4.07 -3.86
C ARG A 221 -15.74 -2.87 -3.03
N PRO A 222 -16.00 -1.62 -3.44
CA PRO A 222 -15.52 -0.45 -2.71
C PRO A 222 -16.13 -0.33 -1.31
N SER A 223 -17.39 -0.76 -1.14
CA SER A 223 -18.03 -0.84 0.19
C SER A 223 -17.41 -1.88 1.13
N ALA A 224 -16.49 -2.73 0.64
CA ALA A 224 -15.74 -3.70 1.43
C ALA A 224 -14.29 -3.26 1.67
N CYS A 225 -13.93 -2.05 1.22
CA CYS A 225 -12.63 -1.45 1.36
C CYS A 225 -12.63 -0.42 2.51
N LEU A 226 -11.59 -0.44 3.34
CA LEU A 226 -11.44 0.50 4.46
C LEU A 226 -10.02 1.08 4.47
N PRO A 227 -9.83 2.36 4.04
CA PRO A 227 -8.56 3.05 4.16
C PRO A 227 -8.34 3.50 5.61
N ILE A 228 -7.16 3.21 6.17
CA ILE A 228 -6.82 3.58 7.55
C ILE A 228 -5.49 4.32 7.59
N THR A 229 -5.42 5.36 8.42
CA THR A 229 -4.15 5.97 8.84
C THR A 229 -4.01 5.91 10.35
N ILE A 230 -2.89 5.35 10.80
CA ILE A 230 -2.47 5.29 12.20
C ILE A 230 -1.64 6.54 12.50
N ASP A 231 -2.19 7.48 13.27
CA ASP A 231 -1.50 8.73 13.61
C ASP A 231 -0.82 8.63 14.98
N VAL A 232 0.48 8.33 14.96
CA VAL A 232 1.36 8.31 16.14
C VAL A 232 2.20 9.58 16.29
N GLY A 233 1.88 10.63 15.54
CA GLY A 233 2.71 11.82 15.36
C GLY A 233 3.56 11.78 14.10
N THR A 234 4.39 12.80 13.90
CA THR A 234 5.31 12.91 12.76
C THR A 234 6.63 13.52 13.19
N ASN A 235 7.73 13.06 12.62
CA ASN A 235 9.05 13.65 12.81
C ASN A 235 9.34 14.78 11.81
N ASN A 236 8.42 15.06 10.88
CA ASN A 236 8.56 16.11 9.88
C ASN A 236 8.32 17.50 10.48
N GLU A 237 9.40 18.24 10.73
CA GLU A 237 9.37 19.60 11.29
C GLU A 237 8.48 20.57 10.51
N LYS A 238 8.48 20.45 9.17
CA LYS A 238 7.69 21.34 8.31
C LYS A 238 6.20 21.13 8.56
N LEU A 239 5.78 19.88 8.78
CA LEU A 239 4.39 19.56 9.11
C LEU A 239 4.04 19.95 10.54
N LEU A 240 4.94 19.74 11.51
CA LEU A 240 4.73 20.19 12.90
C LEU A 240 4.53 21.70 12.99
N ALA A 241 5.28 22.47 12.20
CA ALA A 241 5.17 23.93 12.12
C ALA A 241 3.99 24.41 11.26
N ASN A 242 3.40 23.55 10.41
CA ASN A 242 2.34 23.94 9.49
C ASN A 242 1.00 24.11 10.21
N GLU A 243 0.34 25.25 10.03
CA GLU A 243 -0.98 25.52 10.59
C GLU A 243 -2.06 24.58 10.06
N PHE A 244 -1.94 24.14 8.80
CA PHE A 244 -2.90 23.27 8.12
C PHE A 244 -2.62 21.77 8.31
N TYR A 245 -1.60 21.38 9.09
CA TYR A 245 -1.36 19.96 9.36
C TYR A 245 -2.54 19.37 10.16
N ILE A 246 -3.10 18.28 9.65
CA ILE A 246 -4.32 17.64 10.18
C ILE A 246 -4.07 16.57 11.24
N GLY A 247 -2.81 16.19 11.47
CA GLY A 247 -2.44 15.15 12.42
C GLY A 247 -2.05 15.66 13.81
N LEU A 248 -1.64 14.74 14.67
CA LEU A 248 -1.09 15.05 15.99
C LEU A 248 0.21 15.87 15.85
N LYS A 249 0.21 17.10 16.38
CA LYS A 249 1.39 17.98 16.42
C LYS A 249 2.38 17.58 17.51
N GLN A 250 2.90 16.37 17.38
CA GLN A 250 3.92 15.76 18.24
C GLN A 250 4.84 14.87 17.42
N ARG A 251 6.01 14.54 17.96
CA ARG A 251 6.90 13.53 17.38
C ARG A 251 6.28 12.15 17.41
N ARG A 252 6.78 11.27 16.53
CA ARG A 252 6.35 9.87 16.49
C ARG A 252 6.59 9.20 17.84
N ALA A 253 5.57 8.53 18.37
CA ALA A 253 5.77 7.56 19.44
C ALA A 253 6.66 6.41 18.93
N THR A 254 7.49 5.85 19.82
CA THR A 254 8.44 4.79 19.48
C THR A 254 8.42 3.69 20.54
N GLY A 255 9.05 2.55 20.22
CA GLY A 255 9.25 1.45 21.16
C GLY A 255 7.95 0.84 21.68
N LYS A 256 7.82 0.74 23.00
CA LYS A 256 6.71 0.03 23.66
C LYS A 256 5.35 0.69 23.38
N GLU A 257 5.26 2.02 23.37
CA GLU A 257 3.99 2.71 23.14
C GLU A 257 3.43 2.44 21.74
N TYR A 258 4.29 2.55 20.71
CA TYR A 258 3.93 2.24 19.32
C TYR A 258 3.52 0.78 19.14
N SER A 259 4.31 -0.15 19.70
CA SER A 259 4.05 -1.58 19.55
C SER A 259 2.78 -2.05 20.28
N GLU A 260 2.47 -1.50 21.46
CA GLU A 260 1.20 -1.74 22.16
C GLU A 260 0.01 -1.20 21.37
N PHE A 261 0.15 0.00 20.81
CA PHE A 261 -0.92 0.64 20.03
C PHE A 261 -1.25 -0.16 18.75
N LEU A 262 -0.23 -0.61 18.00
CA LEU A 262 -0.45 -1.47 16.85
C LEU A 262 -0.98 -2.85 17.24
N GLN A 263 -0.59 -3.40 18.39
CA GLN A 263 -1.16 -4.66 18.88
C GLN A 263 -2.65 -4.51 19.16
N GLU A 264 -3.07 -3.41 19.81
CA GLU A 264 -4.47 -3.09 20.04
C GLU A 264 -5.22 -2.97 18.70
N PHE A 265 -4.66 -2.23 17.73
CA PHE A 265 -5.24 -2.07 16.41
C PHE A 265 -5.49 -3.41 15.71
N MET A 266 -4.46 -4.26 15.61
CA MET A 266 -4.59 -5.56 14.95
C MET A 266 -5.61 -6.45 15.64
N SER A 267 -5.62 -6.46 16.98
CA SER A 267 -6.59 -7.23 17.77
C SER A 267 -8.02 -6.72 17.55
N ALA A 268 -8.23 -5.40 17.55
CA ALA A 268 -9.53 -4.78 17.32
C ALA A 268 -10.05 -5.03 15.89
N VAL A 269 -9.18 -4.98 14.88
CA VAL A 269 -9.52 -5.30 13.49
C VAL A 269 -10.00 -6.74 13.36
N LYS A 270 -9.23 -7.69 13.91
CA LYS A 270 -9.59 -9.11 13.93
C LYS A 270 -10.90 -9.35 14.67
N GLN A 271 -11.08 -8.71 15.83
CA GLN A 271 -12.30 -8.82 16.62
C GLN A 271 -13.53 -8.28 15.88
N ASN A 272 -13.40 -7.16 15.17
CA ASN A 272 -14.54 -6.51 14.51
C ASN A 272 -14.89 -7.12 13.14
N TYR A 273 -13.89 -7.57 12.38
CA TYR A 273 -14.07 -8.01 10.97
C TYR A 273 -13.72 -9.49 10.73
N GLY A 274 -13.20 -10.20 11.73
CA GLY A 274 -12.90 -11.63 11.68
C GLY A 274 -11.54 -11.99 11.06
N GLU A 275 -11.24 -13.28 11.02
CA GLU A 275 -9.94 -13.84 10.58
C GLU A 275 -9.62 -13.66 9.08
N LYS A 276 -10.64 -13.37 8.27
CA LYS A 276 -10.54 -13.34 6.79
C LYS A 276 -10.33 -11.94 6.22
N VAL A 277 -10.30 -10.91 7.06
CA VAL A 277 -10.04 -9.54 6.60
C VAL A 277 -8.59 -9.43 6.16
N LEU A 278 -8.36 -9.00 4.92
CA LEU A 278 -7.03 -8.70 4.41
C LEU A 278 -6.56 -7.36 5.00
N ILE A 279 -5.40 -7.35 5.64
CA ILE A 279 -4.75 -6.14 6.14
C ILE A 279 -3.47 -5.93 5.34
N GLN A 280 -3.50 -4.97 4.42
CA GLN A 280 -2.34 -4.54 3.68
C GLN A 280 -1.64 -3.40 4.41
N PHE A 281 -0.38 -3.62 4.80
CA PHE A 281 0.51 -2.57 5.28
C PHE A 281 1.14 -1.82 4.10
N GLU A 282 1.19 -0.50 4.19
CA GLU A 282 1.72 0.37 3.14
C GLU A 282 2.51 1.54 3.73
N ASP A 283 3.66 1.86 3.12
CA ASP A 283 4.47 3.06 3.40
C ASP A 283 4.89 3.23 4.88
N PHE A 284 5.12 2.10 5.58
CA PHE A 284 5.79 2.08 6.88
C PHE A 284 7.31 2.26 6.72
N ALA A 285 8.02 2.66 7.77
CA ALA A 285 9.48 2.64 7.73
C ALA A 285 10.05 1.21 7.76
N ASN A 286 11.18 1.00 7.07
CA ASN A 286 11.89 -0.28 6.91
C ASN A 286 11.84 -1.21 8.13
N HIS A 287 12.25 -0.72 9.30
CA HIS A 287 12.30 -1.54 10.50
C HIS A 287 10.91 -2.01 10.95
N ASN A 288 9.93 -1.10 10.96
CA ASN A 288 8.55 -1.39 11.34
C ASN A 288 7.90 -2.34 10.32
N ALA A 289 8.06 -2.12 9.01
CA ALA A 289 7.42 -2.96 8.01
C ALA A 289 7.83 -4.44 8.12
N PHE A 290 9.12 -4.72 8.30
CA PHE A 290 9.61 -6.09 8.50
C PHE A 290 9.09 -6.70 9.81
N ASP A 291 9.15 -5.96 10.92
CA ASP A 291 8.71 -6.45 12.22
C ASP A 291 7.19 -6.74 12.24
N LEU A 292 6.40 -5.87 11.60
CA LEU A 292 4.94 -6.03 11.49
C LEU A 292 4.57 -7.23 10.62
N LEU A 293 5.21 -7.38 9.46
CA LEU A 293 4.95 -8.51 8.57
C LEU A 293 5.34 -9.84 9.25
N ALA A 294 6.50 -9.90 9.90
CA ALA A 294 6.94 -11.10 10.62
C ALA A 294 6.03 -11.44 11.81
N LYS A 295 5.64 -10.44 12.61
CA LYS A 295 4.81 -10.63 13.80
C LYS A 295 3.38 -11.04 13.44
N TYR A 296 2.75 -10.35 12.49
CA TYR A 296 1.34 -10.55 12.17
C TYR A 296 1.09 -11.57 11.05
N GLY A 297 2.11 -11.92 10.26
CA GLY A 297 2.03 -12.95 9.21
C GLY A 297 1.60 -14.33 9.71
N THR A 298 1.82 -14.64 10.98
CA THR A 298 1.40 -15.92 11.59
C THR A 298 -0.01 -15.87 12.18
N SER A 299 -0.54 -14.69 12.47
CA SER A 299 -1.78 -14.49 13.22
C SER A 299 -2.91 -13.87 12.39
N HIS A 300 -2.62 -13.16 11.30
CA HIS A 300 -3.61 -12.44 10.49
C HIS A 300 -3.38 -12.71 8.99
N LEU A 301 -4.40 -12.44 8.17
CA LEU A 301 -4.21 -12.33 6.73
C LEU A 301 -3.58 -10.97 6.42
N VAL A 302 -2.26 -10.91 6.43
CA VAL A 302 -1.50 -9.68 6.17
C VAL A 302 -0.66 -9.78 4.91
N PHE A 303 -0.49 -8.64 4.27
CA PHE A 303 0.34 -8.43 3.10
C PHE A 303 1.04 -7.07 3.24
N ASN A 304 2.28 -6.95 2.78
CA ASN A 304 2.93 -5.65 2.65
C ASN A 304 3.32 -5.47 1.18
N ASP A 305 2.74 -4.47 0.51
CA ASP A 305 2.95 -4.30 -0.93
C ASP A 305 4.36 -3.81 -1.26
N ASP A 306 4.94 -2.95 -0.41
CA ASP A 306 6.29 -2.42 -0.58
C ASP A 306 7.36 -3.52 -0.55
N ILE A 307 7.14 -4.57 0.25
CA ILE A 307 8.01 -5.74 0.36
C ILE A 307 7.61 -6.82 -0.65
N GLN A 308 6.41 -7.38 -0.48
CA GLN A 308 5.96 -8.59 -1.16
C GLN A 308 5.40 -8.31 -2.56
N GLY A 309 4.65 -7.22 -2.73
CA GLY A 309 4.12 -6.80 -4.03
C GLY A 309 5.23 -6.38 -4.99
N THR A 310 6.15 -5.53 -4.51
CA THR A 310 7.34 -5.12 -5.25
C THR A 310 8.20 -6.33 -5.63
N ALA A 311 8.40 -7.28 -4.71
CA ALA A 311 9.13 -8.51 -5.01
C ALA A 311 8.48 -9.31 -6.15
N SER A 312 7.15 -9.47 -6.10
CA SER A 312 6.40 -10.25 -7.10
C SER A 312 6.42 -9.59 -8.48
N VAL A 313 6.18 -8.28 -8.59
CA VAL A 313 6.18 -7.58 -9.88
C VAL A 313 7.58 -7.53 -10.51
N VAL A 314 8.63 -7.34 -9.69
CA VAL A 314 10.01 -7.31 -10.18
C VAL A 314 10.44 -8.69 -10.64
N LEU A 315 10.09 -9.75 -9.91
CA LEU A 315 10.35 -11.12 -10.34
C LEU A 315 9.62 -11.41 -11.66
N ALA A 316 8.37 -10.97 -11.83
CA ALA A 316 7.63 -11.12 -13.10
C ALA A 316 8.34 -10.40 -14.25
N GLY A 317 8.84 -9.19 -14.01
CA GLY A 317 9.65 -8.45 -14.98
C GLY A 317 10.95 -9.18 -15.35
N ILE A 318 11.67 -9.74 -14.37
CA ILE A 318 12.90 -10.51 -14.60
C ILE A 318 12.60 -11.79 -15.39
N VAL A 319 11.59 -12.57 -14.99
CA VAL A 319 11.21 -13.81 -15.68
C VAL A 319 10.79 -13.51 -17.12
N SER A 320 10.07 -12.42 -17.36
CA SER A 320 9.74 -11.98 -18.73
C SER A 320 11.00 -11.59 -19.51
N ALA A 321 11.93 -10.87 -18.87
CA ALA A 321 13.21 -10.50 -19.49
C ALA A 321 14.11 -11.70 -19.81
N LEU A 322 13.96 -12.85 -19.12
CA LEU A 322 14.70 -14.08 -19.45
C LEU A 322 14.43 -14.56 -20.88
N GLN A 323 13.26 -14.28 -21.46
CA GLN A 323 12.98 -14.59 -22.86
C GLN A 323 13.92 -13.85 -23.83
N LEU A 324 14.42 -12.68 -23.42
CA LEU A 324 15.35 -11.84 -24.19
C LEU A 324 16.82 -12.05 -23.80
N LEU A 325 17.09 -12.29 -22.52
CA LEU A 325 18.42 -12.58 -21.97
C LEU A 325 18.91 -13.99 -22.31
N GLY A 326 18.00 -14.96 -22.37
CA GLY A 326 18.30 -16.38 -22.41
C GLY A 326 18.65 -16.96 -21.03
N GLY A 327 18.64 -18.30 -20.95
CA GLY A 327 18.94 -19.05 -19.74
C GLY A 327 17.80 -19.07 -18.71
N THR A 328 18.13 -19.53 -17.51
CA THR A 328 17.26 -19.63 -16.35
C THR A 328 17.64 -18.59 -15.31
N LEU A 329 16.81 -18.34 -14.28
CA LEU A 329 17.16 -17.44 -13.18
C LEU A 329 18.50 -17.81 -12.53
N ALA A 330 18.79 -19.11 -12.42
CA ALA A 330 20.01 -19.61 -11.84
C ALA A 330 21.26 -19.27 -12.69
N ASP A 331 21.15 -18.94 -13.97
CA ASP A 331 22.31 -18.60 -14.81
C ASP A 331 22.80 -17.16 -14.59
N HIS A 332 22.02 -16.36 -13.84
CA HIS A 332 22.25 -14.93 -13.68
C HIS A 332 22.84 -14.57 -12.31
N LYS A 333 23.57 -13.45 -12.27
CA LYS A 333 24.08 -12.83 -11.04
C LYS A 333 23.42 -11.48 -10.85
N PHE A 334 22.88 -11.25 -9.66
CA PHE A 334 22.07 -10.08 -9.34
C PHE A 334 22.86 -9.15 -8.43
N LEU A 335 22.87 -7.85 -8.77
CA LEU A 335 23.41 -6.80 -7.93
C LEU A 335 22.35 -5.75 -7.66
N PHE A 336 22.13 -5.44 -6.39
CA PHE A 336 21.18 -4.43 -5.95
C PHE A 336 21.91 -3.20 -5.43
N LEU A 337 21.43 -2.02 -5.81
CA LEU A 337 21.70 -0.78 -5.11
C LEU A 337 20.49 -0.44 -4.23
N GLY A 338 20.68 -0.49 -2.92
CA GLY A 338 19.61 -0.37 -1.93
C GLY A 338 19.30 -1.71 -1.29
N ALA A 339 19.38 -1.76 0.03
CA ALA A 339 19.13 -2.95 0.84
C ALA A 339 18.10 -2.66 1.95
N GLY A 340 16.98 -2.03 1.56
CA GLY A 340 15.80 -1.82 2.40
C GLY A 340 14.69 -2.83 2.08
N GLU A 341 13.44 -2.48 2.40
CA GLU A 341 12.22 -3.28 2.16
C GLU A 341 12.19 -3.94 0.78
N ALA A 342 12.12 -3.11 -0.28
CA ALA A 342 12.05 -3.57 -1.65
C ALA A 342 13.26 -4.43 -2.03
N GLY A 343 14.49 -3.95 -1.80
CA GLY A 343 15.71 -4.64 -2.21
C GLY A 343 15.84 -6.05 -1.62
N THR A 344 15.65 -6.20 -0.31
CA THR A 344 15.74 -7.54 0.30
C THR A 344 14.50 -8.41 0.04
N GLY A 345 13.31 -7.82 -0.10
CA GLY A 345 12.11 -8.56 -0.48
C GLY A 345 12.22 -9.17 -1.89
N ILE A 346 12.65 -8.37 -2.87
CA ILE A 346 12.92 -8.83 -4.23
C ILE A 346 14.00 -9.93 -4.21
N ALA A 347 15.11 -9.69 -3.53
CA ALA A 347 16.22 -10.65 -3.44
C ALA A 347 15.76 -12.01 -2.86
N GLU A 348 14.94 -11.99 -1.82
CA GLU A 348 14.41 -13.21 -1.19
C GLU A 348 13.48 -13.98 -2.13
N LEU A 349 12.60 -13.28 -2.85
CA LEU A 349 11.67 -13.94 -3.79
C LEU A 349 12.40 -14.50 -5.03
N ILE A 350 13.43 -13.82 -5.53
CA ILE A 350 14.32 -14.35 -6.57
C ILE A 350 15.03 -15.62 -6.08
N ALA A 351 15.61 -15.59 -4.86
CA ALA A 351 16.26 -16.75 -4.26
C ALA A 351 15.27 -17.92 -4.10
N LEU A 352 14.06 -17.64 -3.64
CA LEU A 352 13.03 -18.65 -3.48
C LEU A 352 12.62 -19.29 -4.81
N GLU A 353 12.34 -18.50 -5.86
CA GLU A 353 11.99 -19.05 -7.17
C GLU A 353 13.17 -19.83 -7.78
N MET A 354 14.41 -19.35 -7.65
CA MET A 354 15.61 -20.10 -8.05
C MET A 354 15.69 -21.44 -7.30
N SER A 355 15.42 -21.45 -6.00
CA SER A 355 15.44 -22.66 -5.16
C SER A 355 14.37 -23.64 -5.61
N ARG A 356 13.15 -23.16 -5.94
CA ARG A 356 12.07 -23.99 -6.47
C ARG A 356 12.41 -24.61 -7.83
N GLN A 357 13.00 -23.83 -8.73
CA GLN A 357 13.39 -24.31 -10.07
C GLN A 357 14.53 -25.32 -10.02
N THR A 358 15.55 -25.06 -9.21
CA THR A 358 16.77 -25.88 -9.13
C THR A 358 16.70 -27.02 -8.12
N LYS A 359 15.74 -26.98 -7.19
CA LYS A 359 15.64 -27.84 -6.01
C LYS A 359 16.85 -27.75 -5.07
N CYS A 360 17.64 -26.68 -5.16
CA CYS A 360 18.72 -26.38 -4.23
C CYS A 360 18.19 -25.67 -2.98
N PRO A 361 18.87 -25.78 -1.82
CA PRO A 361 18.58 -24.97 -0.65
C PRO A 361 18.63 -23.47 -0.96
N ILE A 362 17.77 -22.68 -0.33
CA ILE A 362 17.67 -21.23 -0.61
C ILE A 362 19.01 -20.52 -0.33
N GLU A 363 19.76 -20.96 0.66
CA GLU A 363 21.09 -20.48 1.03
C GLU A 363 22.09 -20.55 -0.12
N GLU A 364 22.02 -21.60 -0.95
CA GLU A 364 22.87 -21.74 -2.13
C GLU A 364 22.47 -20.76 -3.22
N THR A 365 21.17 -20.53 -3.39
CA THR A 365 20.65 -19.58 -4.38
C THR A 365 20.94 -18.13 -4.00
N ARG A 366 20.96 -17.80 -2.70
CA ARG A 366 21.34 -16.46 -2.21
C ARG A 366 22.77 -16.07 -2.60
N LYS A 367 23.70 -17.02 -2.82
CA LYS A 367 25.10 -16.74 -3.20
C LYS A 367 25.24 -16.01 -4.56
N LYS A 368 24.20 -16.02 -5.40
CA LYS A 368 24.18 -15.30 -6.69
C LYS A 368 23.64 -13.88 -6.58
N ILE A 369 23.22 -13.46 -5.39
CA ILE A 369 22.55 -12.19 -5.14
C ILE A 369 23.39 -11.34 -4.20
N TRP A 370 23.71 -10.13 -4.63
CA TRP A 370 24.58 -9.18 -3.94
C TRP A 370 23.85 -7.86 -3.73
N LEU A 371 24.03 -7.24 -2.56
CA LEU A 371 23.35 -6.00 -2.19
C LEU A 371 24.38 -4.95 -1.75
N VAL A 372 24.18 -3.71 -2.17
CA VAL A 372 24.96 -2.53 -1.77
C VAL A 372 24.06 -1.61 -0.97
N ASP A 373 24.48 -1.22 0.24
CA ASP A 373 23.81 -0.19 1.05
C ASP A 373 24.65 1.09 1.13
N SER A 374 24.22 2.06 1.93
CA SER A 374 24.92 3.35 2.08
C SER A 374 26.36 3.24 2.60
N ARG A 375 26.79 2.07 3.08
CA ARG A 375 28.15 1.79 3.54
C ARG A 375 28.90 0.83 2.60
N GLY A 376 28.39 0.59 1.39
CA GLY A 376 29.00 -0.27 0.37
C GLY A 376 28.40 -1.68 0.32
N LEU A 377 29.13 -2.60 -0.30
CA LEU A 377 28.72 -4.00 -0.51
C LEU A 377 28.50 -4.72 0.82
N ILE A 378 27.39 -5.45 0.94
CA ILE A 378 27.05 -6.27 2.09
C ILE A 378 27.89 -7.55 2.03
N VAL A 379 28.81 -7.70 2.98
CA VAL A 379 29.80 -8.79 3.06
C VAL A 379 29.96 -9.31 4.48
N SER A 380 30.50 -10.52 4.62
CA SER A 380 30.63 -11.25 5.89
C SER A 380 31.38 -10.47 6.97
N SER A 381 32.42 -9.71 6.60
CA SER A 381 33.20 -8.87 7.54
C SER A 381 32.39 -7.73 8.18
N ARG A 382 31.21 -7.40 7.62
CA ARG A 382 30.31 -6.36 8.15
C ARG A 382 29.16 -6.93 9.01
N LYS A 383 29.02 -8.26 9.10
CA LYS A 383 27.81 -8.97 9.58
C LYS A 383 27.31 -8.52 10.97
N ASP A 384 28.21 -8.17 11.88
CA ASP A 384 27.86 -7.73 13.24
C ASP A 384 27.21 -6.34 13.27
N SER A 385 27.54 -5.49 12.31
CA SER A 385 27.00 -4.13 12.18
C SER A 385 25.73 -4.03 11.32
N LEU A 386 25.28 -5.17 10.77
CA LEU A 386 24.12 -5.25 9.88
C LEU A 386 22.84 -5.54 10.66
N GLN A 387 21.75 -4.92 10.19
CA GLN A 387 20.39 -5.27 10.59
C GLN A 387 20.10 -6.73 10.24
N HIS A 388 19.23 -7.39 11.02
CA HIS A 388 18.99 -8.83 10.89
C HIS A 388 18.62 -9.26 9.46
N PHE A 389 17.72 -8.54 8.80
CA PHE A 389 17.26 -8.81 7.42
C PHE A 389 18.36 -8.67 6.35
N LYS A 390 19.47 -8.00 6.66
CA LYS A 390 20.64 -7.88 5.76
C LYS A 390 21.63 -9.04 5.88
N LYS A 391 21.64 -9.74 7.03
CA LYS A 391 22.63 -10.78 7.34
C LYS A 391 22.64 -11.98 6.38
N PRO A 392 21.50 -12.43 5.81
CA PRO A 392 21.50 -13.52 4.83
C PRO A 392 22.25 -13.22 3.53
N TRP A 393 22.49 -11.95 3.24
CA TRP A 393 23.15 -11.46 2.01
C TRP A 393 24.65 -11.16 2.21
N ALA A 394 25.16 -11.34 3.43
CA ALA A 394 26.54 -11.03 3.80
C ALA A 394 27.48 -12.20 3.46
N HIS A 395 27.78 -12.34 2.17
CA HIS A 395 28.66 -13.38 1.64
C HIS A 395 30.14 -13.07 1.92
N GLU A 396 30.99 -14.09 1.84
CA GLU A 396 32.44 -13.90 1.92
C GLU A 396 32.94 -13.19 0.66
N HIS A 397 33.44 -11.96 0.83
CA HIS A 397 34.02 -11.14 -0.21
C HIS A 397 34.76 -9.96 0.42
N GLU A 398 35.76 -9.41 -0.27
CA GLU A 398 36.44 -8.19 0.17
C GLU A 398 35.47 -6.99 0.22
N PRO A 399 35.60 -6.07 1.18
CA PRO A 399 34.78 -4.87 1.23
C PRO A 399 34.92 -4.03 -0.05
N VAL A 400 33.78 -3.59 -0.60
CA VAL A 400 33.73 -2.68 -1.75
C VAL A 400 32.85 -1.50 -1.39
N ASN A 401 33.37 -0.28 -1.55
CA ASN A 401 32.73 0.92 -0.99
C ASN A 401 31.71 1.57 -1.93
N ASP A 402 31.79 1.32 -3.24
CA ASP A 402 30.93 1.95 -4.24
C ASP A 402 30.38 0.97 -5.28
N LEU A 403 29.30 1.40 -5.94
CA LEU A 403 28.56 0.59 -6.89
C LEU A 403 29.36 0.25 -8.14
N LEU A 404 30.17 1.18 -8.65
CA LEU A 404 30.94 0.97 -9.88
C LEU A 404 31.97 -0.14 -9.69
N HIS A 405 32.70 -0.12 -8.58
CA HIS A 405 33.63 -1.20 -8.25
C HIS A 405 32.89 -2.51 -7.97
N ALA A 406 31.72 -2.47 -7.32
CA ALA A 406 30.91 -3.67 -7.12
C ALA A 406 30.49 -4.31 -8.46
N VAL A 407 30.04 -3.50 -9.44
CA VAL A 407 29.74 -3.98 -10.80
C VAL A 407 30.97 -4.61 -11.45
N LYS A 408 32.14 -3.98 -11.36
CA LYS A 408 33.39 -4.48 -11.99
C LYS A 408 33.86 -5.81 -11.40
N VAL A 409 33.74 -5.99 -10.08
CA VAL A 409 34.22 -7.20 -9.39
C VAL A 409 33.20 -8.33 -9.46
N ILE A 410 31.92 -8.05 -9.17
CA ILE A 410 30.86 -9.07 -9.18
C ILE A 410 30.50 -9.49 -10.61
N LYS A 411 30.58 -8.56 -11.56
CA LYS A 411 30.15 -8.71 -12.96
C LYS A 411 28.73 -9.28 -13.03
N PRO A 412 27.73 -8.55 -12.50
CA PRO A 412 26.35 -9.02 -12.50
C PRO A 412 25.77 -8.96 -13.92
N THR A 413 24.80 -9.82 -14.20
CA THR A 413 24.00 -9.79 -15.44
C THR A 413 22.75 -8.94 -15.27
N VAL A 414 22.28 -8.80 -14.02
CA VAL A 414 21.10 -8.03 -13.63
C VAL A 414 21.49 -6.99 -12.57
N LEU A 415 21.20 -5.72 -12.85
CA LEU A 415 21.39 -4.59 -11.94
C LEU A 415 20.04 -4.01 -11.54
N ILE A 416 19.78 -3.92 -10.24
CA ILE A 416 18.48 -3.52 -9.68
C ILE A 416 18.66 -2.34 -8.72
N GLY A 417 17.98 -1.25 -8.98
CA GLY A 417 18.00 -0.04 -8.17
C GLY A 417 16.74 0.05 -7.34
N SER A 418 16.90 0.09 -6.02
CA SER A 418 15.82 0.27 -5.03
C SER A 418 16.32 1.13 -3.87
N SER A 419 17.09 2.16 -4.19
CA SER A 419 17.85 2.96 -3.22
C SER A 419 17.13 4.22 -2.76
N GLY A 420 16.19 4.72 -3.56
CA GLY A 420 15.60 6.05 -3.40
C GLY A 420 16.57 7.19 -3.74
N VAL A 421 17.69 6.92 -4.43
CA VAL A 421 18.71 7.91 -4.77
C VAL A 421 18.79 8.07 -6.29
N GLY A 422 18.27 9.20 -6.77
CA GLY A 422 18.27 9.53 -8.20
C GLY A 422 19.68 9.62 -8.79
N LYS A 423 19.81 9.22 -10.07
CA LYS A 423 21.07 9.26 -10.86
C LYS A 423 22.23 8.42 -10.31
N ALA A 424 21.95 7.44 -9.46
CA ALA A 424 22.98 6.57 -8.90
C ALA A 424 23.54 5.55 -9.91
N PHE A 425 22.79 5.21 -10.96
CA PHE A 425 23.31 4.45 -12.11
C PHE A 425 23.96 5.43 -13.08
N THR A 426 25.19 5.81 -12.79
CA THR A 426 25.94 6.74 -13.64
C THR A 426 26.28 6.12 -14.99
N LYS A 427 26.75 6.95 -15.93
CA LYS A 427 27.23 6.49 -17.24
C LYS A 427 28.28 5.40 -17.10
N GLU A 428 29.24 5.57 -16.20
CA GLU A 428 30.32 4.61 -15.97
C GLU A 428 29.79 3.27 -15.43
N VAL A 429 28.76 3.30 -14.58
CA VAL A 429 28.10 2.09 -14.06
C VAL A 429 27.40 1.34 -15.19
N ILE A 430 26.63 2.04 -16.02
CA ILE A 430 25.87 1.44 -17.11
C ILE A 430 26.80 0.93 -18.22
N GLU A 431 27.84 1.68 -18.58
CA GLU A 431 28.87 1.22 -19.53
C GLU A 431 29.64 0.02 -18.99
N ALA A 432 29.93 -0.02 -17.67
CA ALA A 432 30.53 -1.19 -17.05
C ALA A 432 29.60 -2.42 -17.14
N MET A 433 28.31 -2.27 -16.88
CA MET A 433 27.30 -3.31 -17.09
C MET A 433 27.28 -3.80 -18.55
N ALA A 434 27.28 -2.87 -19.51
CA ALA A 434 27.23 -3.17 -20.94
C ALA A 434 28.54 -3.76 -21.50
N SER A 435 29.67 -3.55 -20.80
CA SER A 435 30.95 -4.17 -21.15
C SER A 435 31.05 -5.62 -20.68
N CYS A 436 30.40 -5.96 -19.56
CA CYS A 436 30.40 -7.30 -19.00
C CYS A 436 29.33 -8.21 -19.61
N ASN A 437 28.31 -7.63 -20.25
CA ASN A 437 27.12 -8.33 -20.72
C ASN A 437 26.73 -7.87 -22.14
N GLU A 438 26.39 -8.82 -23.02
CA GLU A 438 25.87 -8.48 -24.35
C GLU A 438 24.52 -7.75 -24.25
N LYS A 439 23.63 -8.21 -23.35
CA LYS A 439 22.35 -7.59 -23.03
C LYS A 439 22.24 -7.42 -21.50
N PRO A 440 22.62 -6.28 -20.92
CA PRO A 440 22.45 -6.07 -19.49
C PRO A 440 20.96 -5.84 -19.16
N LEU A 441 20.46 -6.47 -18.09
CA LEU A 441 19.15 -6.13 -17.52
C LEU A 441 19.33 -5.07 -16.43
N ILE A 442 18.70 -3.91 -16.62
CA ILE A 442 18.81 -2.75 -15.73
C ILE A 442 17.40 -2.36 -15.27
N LEU A 443 17.17 -2.42 -13.96
CA LEU A 443 15.89 -2.10 -13.33
C LEU A 443 16.07 -0.86 -12.43
N ALA A 444 15.51 0.29 -12.79
CA ALA A 444 15.61 1.54 -12.01
C ALA A 444 14.29 1.83 -11.28
N LEU A 445 14.11 1.19 -10.12
CA LEU A 445 12.78 1.04 -9.48
C LEU A 445 12.41 2.17 -8.52
N SER A 446 13.33 3.08 -8.20
CA SER A 446 13.05 4.14 -7.25
C SER A 446 12.04 5.16 -7.77
N ASN A 447 11.12 5.57 -6.89
CA ASN A 447 10.00 6.47 -7.17
C ASN A 447 10.08 7.76 -6.33
N PRO A 448 9.58 8.90 -6.85
CA PRO A 448 9.09 9.15 -8.21
C PRO A 448 10.26 9.26 -9.22
N THR A 449 9.99 9.69 -10.46
CA THR A 449 11.00 9.83 -11.54
C THR A 449 12.27 10.57 -11.13
N SER A 450 12.17 11.59 -10.26
CA SER A 450 13.33 12.33 -9.74
C SER A 450 14.27 11.50 -8.86
N GLN A 451 13.80 10.36 -8.34
CA GLN A 451 14.57 9.41 -7.55
C GLN A 451 15.00 8.18 -8.33
N SER A 452 14.64 8.07 -9.61
CA SER A 452 15.03 6.93 -10.45
C SER A 452 16.55 6.89 -10.63
N GLU A 453 17.15 5.71 -10.49
CA GLU A 453 18.60 5.53 -10.53
C GLU A 453 19.20 5.97 -11.87
N CYS A 454 18.46 5.83 -12.97
CA CYS A 454 18.71 6.46 -14.27
C CYS A 454 17.41 6.55 -15.07
N THR A 455 17.41 7.36 -16.12
CA THR A 455 16.29 7.43 -17.06
C THR A 455 16.37 6.32 -18.11
N ALA A 456 15.23 6.07 -18.79
CA ALA A 456 15.20 5.15 -19.94
C ALA A 456 16.15 5.60 -21.06
N GLU A 457 16.19 6.90 -21.36
CA GLU A 457 17.06 7.47 -22.39
C GLU A 457 18.54 7.23 -22.08
N GLU A 458 18.95 7.47 -20.83
CA GLU A 458 20.31 7.19 -20.36
C GLU A 458 20.66 5.70 -20.46
N ALA A 459 19.76 4.82 -20.01
CA ALA A 459 19.96 3.37 -20.07
C ALA A 459 20.15 2.87 -21.50
N TYR A 460 19.28 3.27 -22.44
CA TYR A 460 19.42 2.86 -23.84
C TYR A 460 20.64 3.50 -24.51
N THR A 461 20.88 4.78 -24.30
CA THR A 461 22.00 5.50 -24.93
C THR A 461 23.35 4.94 -24.50
N TRP A 462 23.57 4.77 -23.19
CA TRP A 462 24.85 4.32 -22.64
C TRP A 462 25.12 2.83 -22.86
N THR A 463 24.09 2.05 -23.19
CA THR A 463 24.24 0.65 -23.61
C THR A 463 24.19 0.42 -25.11
N GLN A 464 24.11 1.49 -25.91
CA GLN A 464 23.99 1.43 -27.37
C GLN A 464 22.74 0.63 -27.82
N GLY A 465 21.63 0.79 -27.12
CA GLY A 465 20.34 0.14 -27.39
C GLY A 465 20.27 -1.33 -26.98
N ARG A 466 21.26 -1.84 -26.23
CA ARG A 466 21.34 -3.27 -25.84
C ARG A 466 20.69 -3.58 -24.49
N ALA A 467 20.49 -2.59 -23.62
CA ALA A 467 19.85 -2.82 -22.32
C ALA A 467 18.41 -3.31 -22.48
N ILE A 468 18.06 -4.27 -21.63
CA ILE A 468 16.66 -4.52 -21.28
C ILE A 468 16.41 -3.65 -20.05
N PHE A 469 15.47 -2.71 -20.17
CA PHE A 469 15.23 -1.69 -19.15
C PHE A 469 13.77 -1.68 -18.71
N ALA A 470 13.57 -1.55 -17.40
CA ALA A 470 12.29 -1.20 -16.80
C ALA A 470 12.51 -0.29 -15.59
N SER A 471 11.51 0.48 -15.24
CA SER A 471 11.57 1.48 -14.17
C SER A 471 10.39 1.39 -13.20
N GLY A 472 10.53 1.99 -12.02
CA GLY A 472 9.42 2.11 -11.06
C GLY A 472 8.41 3.19 -11.47
N SER A 473 8.91 4.31 -12.00
CA SER A 473 8.11 5.42 -12.52
C SER A 473 8.03 5.38 -14.05
N PRO A 474 6.96 5.91 -14.66
CA PRO A 474 6.81 5.91 -16.11
C PRO A 474 7.85 6.82 -16.78
N PHE A 475 8.32 6.41 -17.94
CA PHE A 475 9.15 7.20 -18.87
C PHE A 475 8.53 7.14 -20.27
N ASP A 476 8.70 8.23 -21.02
CA ASP A 476 8.26 8.29 -22.41
C ASP A 476 9.04 7.29 -23.29
N PRO A 477 8.48 6.87 -24.43
CA PRO A 477 9.21 6.09 -25.43
C PRO A 477 10.49 6.80 -25.89
N VAL A 478 11.56 6.02 -26.10
CA VAL A 478 12.88 6.52 -26.51
C VAL A 478 13.19 6.05 -27.93
N GLU A 479 13.50 6.98 -28.83
CA GLU A 479 14.06 6.64 -30.14
C GLU A 479 15.59 6.58 -30.08
N TYR A 480 16.16 5.45 -30.47
CA TYR A 480 17.60 5.26 -30.54
C TYR A 480 17.99 4.48 -31.82
N ASN A 481 18.83 5.09 -32.67
CA ASN A 481 19.28 4.52 -33.95
C ASN A 481 18.14 3.98 -34.84
N GLY A 482 17.03 4.72 -34.95
CA GLY A 482 15.89 4.35 -35.77
C GLY A 482 15.00 3.24 -35.19
N LYS A 483 15.22 2.84 -33.93
CA LYS A 483 14.35 1.93 -33.19
C LYS A 483 13.70 2.67 -32.02
N THR A 484 12.39 2.49 -31.87
CA THR A 484 11.63 2.98 -30.72
C THR A 484 11.62 1.93 -29.60
N PHE A 485 11.99 2.36 -28.40
CA PHE A 485 11.95 1.57 -27.18
C PHE A 485 10.84 2.10 -26.28
N VAL A 486 9.94 1.22 -25.85
CA VAL A 486 8.88 1.55 -24.88
C VAL A 486 9.26 0.86 -23.57
N PRO A 487 9.85 1.57 -22.60
CA PRO A 487 10.30 0.96 -21.35
C PRO A 487 9.12 0.50 -20.51
N GLY A 488 9.22 -0.71 -19.95
CA GLY A 488 8.19 -1.24 -19.05
C GLY A 488 8.23 -0.54 -17.68
N GLN A 489 7.09 -0.53 -17.00
CA GLN A 489 6.99 -0.07 -15.62
C GLN A 489 6.75 -1.26 -14.67
N ALA A 490 7.61 -1.44 -13.67
CA ALA A 490 7.42 -2.40 -12.58
C ALA A 490 6.41 -1.84 -11.56
N ASN A 491 5.15 -1.71 -11.98
CA ASN A 491 4.09 -1.12 -11.17
C ASN A 491 3.40 -2.20 -10.32
N ASN A 492 3.41 -2.07 -8.99
CA ASN A 492 2.76 -3.02 -8.10
C ASN A 492 1.25 -3.18 -8.36
N ALA A 493 0.62 -2.23 -9.05
CA ALA A 493 -0.77 -2.32 -9.52
C ALA A 493 -1.04 -3.54 -10.43
N TYR A 494 0.00 -4.17 -11.00
CA TYR A 494 -0.14 -5.45 -11.70
C TYR A 494 -0.37 -6.65 -10.75
N ILE A 495 0.01 -6.54 -9.48
CA ILE A 495 -0.01 -7.66 -8.51
C ILE A 495 -1.12 -7.50 -7.49
N PHE A 496 -1.08 -6.44 -6.66
CA PHE A 496 -1.91 -6.39 -5.45
C PHE A 496 -3.42 -6.47 -5.71
N PRO A 497 -4.00 -5.88 -6.79
CA PRO A 497 -5.44 -5.96 -7.00
C PRO A 497 -5.90 -7.41 -7.23
N GLY A 498 -5.18 -8.14 -8.09
CA GLY A 498 -5.48 -9.54 -8.39
C GLY A 498 -5.16 -10.48 -7.22
N LEU A 499 -4.03 -10.26 -6.54
CA LEU A 499 -3.65 -11.01 -5.35
C LEU A 499 -4.71 -10.87 -4.25
N GLY A 500 -5.06 -9.64 -3.87
CA GLY A 500 -6.04 -9.42 -2.81
C GLY A 500 -7.45 -9.86 -3.21
N LEU A 501 -7.86 -9.73 -4.48
CA LEU A 501 -9.11 -10.35 -4.94
C LEU A 501 -9.06 -11.88 -4.73
N GLY A 502 -7.97 -12.53 -5.15
CA GLY A 502 -7.77 -13.97 -4.99
C GLY A 502 -7.90 -14.43 -3.55
N LEU A 503 -7.23 -13.73 -2.63
CA LEU A 503 -7.30 -14.00 -1.19
C LEU A 503 -8.73 -13.85 -0.64
N VAL A 504 -9.43 -12.80 -1.05
CA VAL A 504 -10.80 -12.52 -0.60
C VAL A 504 -11.79 -13.57 -1.11
N ILE A 505 -11.74 -13.94 -2.39
CA ILE A 505 -12.70 -14.89 -2.98
C ILE A 505 -12.43 -16.34 -2.55
N SER A 506 -11.18 -16.70 -2.27
CA SER A 506 -10.84 -18.03 -1.75
C SER A 506 -11.11 -18.16 -0.25
N GLY A 507 -11.35 -17.05 0.45
CA GLY A 507 -11.44 -17.02 1.91
C GLY A 507 -10.13 -17.42 2.59
N ALA A 508 -9.00 -17.05 1.99
CA ALA A 508 -7.69 -17.29 2.57
C ALA A 508 -7.58 -16.64 3.94
N ILE A 509 -6.76 -17.22 4.82
CA ILE A 509 -6.49 -16.68 6.16
C ILE A 509 -5.03 -16.29 6.36
N ARG A 510 -4.14 -16.66 5.44
CA ARG A 510 -2.71 -16.32 5.44
C ARG A 510 -2.22 -16.13 4.02
N VAL A 511 -1.26 -15.23 3.83
CA VAL A 511 -0.48 -15.13 2.60
C VAL A 511 0.72 -16.07 2.71
N HIS A 512 0.96 -16.86 1.67
CA HIS A 512 2.14 -17.71 1.57
C HIS A 512 3.00 -17.26 0.39
N ASP A 513 4.32 -17.41 0.47
CA ASP A 513 5.23 -16.95 -0.60
C ASP A 513 4.92 -17.62 -1.95
N ASP A 514 4.47 -18.86 -1.95
CA ASP A 514 4.05 -19.55 -3.17
C ASP A 514 2.86 -18.85 -3.88
N MET A 515 2.02 -18.10 -3.15
CA MET A 515 0.98 -17.26 -3.75
C MET A 515 1.59 -16.07 -4.50
N LEU A 516 2.67 -15.49 -3.98
CA LEU A 516 3.40 -14.41 -4.63
C LEU A 516 4.11 -14.90 -5.89
N LEU A 517 4.67 -16.11 -5.85
CA LEU A 517 5.25 -16.78 -7.02
C LEU A 517 4.20 -17.12 -8.08
N ALA A 518 3.00 -17.56 -7.65
CA ALA A 518 1.88 -17.81 -8.55
C ALA A 518 1.39 -16.51 -9.22
N ALA A 519 1.25 -15.41 -8.46
CA ALA A 519 0.89 -14.10 -8.99
C ALA A 519 1.91 -13.61 -10.02
N CYS A 520 3.21 -13.79 -9.73
CA CYS A 520 4.29 -13.49 -10.69
C CYS A 520 4.11 -14.26 -12.01
N LYS A 521 3.90 -15.58 -11.96
CA LYS A 521 3.76 -16.45 -13.15
C LYS A 521 2.53 -16.11 -14.00
N LEU A 522 1.46 -15.63 -13.39
CA LEU A 522 0.25 -15.19 -14.11
C LEU A 522 0.42 -13.81 -14.75
N THR A 523 1.36 -13.00 -14.25
CA THR A 523 1.66 -11.66 -14.76
C THR A 523 2.65 -11.69 -15.93
N THR A 524 3.41 -12.78 -16.07
CA THR A 524 4.31 -12.97 -17.21
C THR A 524 3.53 -13.40 -18.47
N PRO A 525 3.80 -12.78 -19.64
CA PRO A 525 3.10 -13.06 -20.89
C PRO A 525 3.37 -14.45 -21.49
#